data_AF-A0A9X2H487-F1
#
_entry.id   AF-A0A9X2H487-F1
#
_cell.length_a   1.000
_cell.length_b   1.000
_cell.length_c   1.000
_cell.angle_alpha   90.00
_cell.angle_beta   90.00
_cell.angle_gamma   90.00
#
_symmetry.space_group_name_H-M   'P 1'
#
loop_
_entity.id
_entity.type
_entity.pdbx_description
1 polymer ?
#
loop_
_entity_poly.entity_id
_entity_poly.type
_entity_poly.pdbx_seq_one_letter_code
_entity_poly.pdbx_strand_id
1 'polypeptide(L)'
;MAFLSGDSAAALAALAALETGDGVPPLDRLRGIRSLLTALETDPAMLAAARDALEAGSSWEQIADAAGLSPSAAKYRWAGADDEIAERQEASRRRKRERPSSVPTDLPGESVAEAAKRLGVTPQAIYQRVTRGLVEARTVTLADGRSYKRVFIADGAPDAAPAGGPAAGGAAHDDDRADGRRA
;
A
#
# COMPACT_ATOMS: atom_id res chain seq x y z
N MET A 1 -12.76 -20.45 -28.31
CA MET A 1 -12.78 -19.09 -27.74
C MET A 1 -11.65 -18.98 -26.73
N ALA A 2 -11.04 -17.80 -26.57
CA ALA A 2 -10.11 -17.59 -25.46
C ALA A 2 -10.87 -17.64 -24.14
N PHE A 3 -10.31 -18.28 -23.12
CA PHE A 3 -10.97 -18.42 -21.81
C PHE A 3 -10.81 -17.17 -20.94
N LEU A 4 -9.67 -16.47 -21.05
CA LEU A 4 -9.39 -15.25 -20.28
C LEU A 4 -10.28 -14.09 -20.71
N SER A 5 -10.59 -13.21 -19.75
CA SER A 5 -11.14 -11.90 -20.06
C SER A 5 -10.18 -11.07 -20.93
N GLY A 6 -10.72 -10.04 -21.61
CA GLY A 6 -9.92 -9.14 -22.42
C GLY A 6 -8.78 -8.47 -21.64
N ASP A 7 -9.04 -8.08 -20.40
CA ASP A 7 -8.04 -7.42 -19.54
C ASP A 7 -6.90 -8.36 -19.16
N SER A 8 -7.20 -9.59 -18.73
CA SER A 8 -6.18 -10.59 -18.42
C SER A 8 -5.41 -11.04 -19.65
N ALA A 9 -6.09 -11.19 -20.79
CA ALA A 9 -5.43 -11.52 -22.06
C ALA A 9 -4.47 -10.39 -22.49
N ALA A 10 -4.88 -9.13 -22.36
CA ALA A 10 -4.04 -7.98 -22.65
C ALA A 10 -2.85 -7.88 -21.69
N ALA A 11 -3.07 -8.09 -20.39
CA ALA A 11 -1.99 -8.09 -19.39
C ALA A 11 -0.98 -9.24 -19.63
N LEU A 12 -1.46 -10.42 -20.02
CA LEU A 12 -0.61 -11.56 -20.38
C LEU A 12 0.22 -11.25 -21.64
N ALA A 13 -0.41 -10.69 -22.67
CA ALA A 13 0.29 -10.30 -23.89
C ALA A 13 1.35 -9.22 -23.63
N ALA A 14 1.04 -8.23 -22.79
CA ALA A 14 1.99 -7.19 -22.39
C ALA A 14 3.19 -7.77 -21.63
N LEU A 15 2.98 -8.72 -20.71
CA LEU A 15 4.07 -9.39 -20.02
C LEU A 15 4.92 -10.24 -20.96
N ALA A 16 4.30 -10.97 -21.89
CA ALA A 16 5.01 -11.76 -22.91
C ALA A 16 5.88 -10.89 -23.83
N ALA A 17 5.42 -9.67 -24.15
CA ALA A 17 6.21 -8.71 -24.90
C ALA A 17 7.43 -8.21 -24.10
N LEU A 18 7.30 -8.02 -22.78
CA LEU A 18 8.43 -7.66 -21.91
C LEU A 18 9.45 -8.80 -21.78
N GLU A 19 9.00 -10.06 -21.78
CA GLU A 19 9.88 -11.23 -21.68
C GLU A 19 10.75 -11.41 -22.94
N THR A 20 10.22 -11.04 -24.10
CA THR A 20 10.92 -11.17 -25.40
C THR A 20 11.68 -9.91 -25.81
N GLY A 21 11.54 -8.81 -25.07
CA GLY A 21 12.19 -7.54 -25.36
C GLY A 21 13.64 -7.47 -24.88
N ASP A 22 14.55 -7.03 -25.74
CA ASP A 22 15.93 -6.75 -25.36
C ASP A 22 16.02 -5.48 -24.49
N GLY A 23 16.82 -5.54 -23.42
CA GLY A 23 17.12 -4.37 -22.59
C GLY A 23 15.99 -3.88 -21.69
N VAL A 24 14.93 -4.69 -21.47
CA VAL A 24 13.80 -4.30 -20.63
C VAL A 24 14.25 -3.96 -19.20
N PRO A 25 13.95 -2.75 -18.68
CA PRO A 25 14.32 -2.36 -17.32
C PRO A 25 13.74 -3.29 -16.24
N PRO A 26 14.49 -3.62 -15.17
CA PRO A 26 14.02 -4.54 -14.14
C PRO A 26 12.69 -4.13 -13.46
N LEU A 27 12.45 -2.83 -13.28
CA LEU A 27 11.21 -2.34 -12.68
C LEU A 27 9.98 -2.57 -13.59
N ASP A 28 10.16 -2.55 -14.90
CA ASP A 28 9.06 -2.79 -15.84
C ASP A 28 8.64 -4.26 -15.85
N ARG A 29 9.60 -5.18 -15.65
CA ARG A 29 9.32 -6.60 -15.42
C ARG A 29 8.45 -6.80 -14.19
N LEU A 30 8.82 -6.17 -13.05
CA LEU A 30 8.04 -6.25 -11.81
C LEU A 30 6.63 -5.69 -11.96
N ARG A 31 6.49 -4.56 -12.67
CA ARG A 31 5.18 -3.95 -12.95
C ARG A 31 4.33 -4.86 -13.84
N GLY A 32 4.91 -5.44 -14.90
CA GLY A 32 4.22 -6.36 -15.79
C GLY A 32 3.70 -7.59 -15.05
N ILE A 33 4.56 -8.23 -14.23
CA ILE A 33 4.16 -9.38 -13.40
C ILE A 33 3.03 -9.00 -12.45
N ARG A 34 3.15 -7.85 -11.75
CA ARG A 34 2.10 -7.43 -10.82
C ARG A 34 0.79 -7.11 -11.52
N SER A 35 0.86 -6.51 -12.71
CA SER A 35 -0.32 -6.21 -13.54
C SER A 35 -1.05 -7.48 -13.94
N LEU A 36 -0.34 -8.51 -14.39
CA LEU A 36 -0.94 -9.80 -14.74
C LEU A 36 -1.57 -10.47 -13.51
N LEU A 37 -0.88 -10.49 -12.37
CA LEU A 37 -1.42 -11.04 -11.13
C LEU A 37 -2.73 -10.35 -10.73
N THR A 38 -2.79 -9.02 -10.78
CA THR A 38 -4.01 -8.26 -10.46
C THR A 38 -5.15 -8.54 -11.43
N ALA A 39 -4.88 -8.67 -12.73
CA ALA A 39 -5.92 -9.02 -13.70
C ALA A 39 -6.48 -10.43 -13.45
N LEU A 40 -5.60 -11.42 -13.24
CA LEU A 40 -5.98 -12.81 -12.98
C LEU A 40 -6.73 -13.00 -11.65
N GLU A 41 -6.40 -12.22 -10.62
CA GLU A 41 -7.06 -12.28 -9.31
C GLU A 41 -8.59 -12.07 -9.42
N THR A 42 -9.06 -11.31 -10.40
CA THR A 42 -10.48 -10.99 -10.62
C THR A 42 -11.07 -11.57 -11.90
N ASP A 43 -10.32 -12.40 -12.63
CA ASP A 43 -10.77 -12.89 -13.93
C ASP A 43 -11.99 -13.83 -13.79
N PRO A 44 -13.10 -13.58 -14.51
CA PRO A 44 -14.28 -14.44 -14.47
C PRO A 44 -13.99 -15.89 -14.92
N ALA A 45 -12.95 -16.13 -15.71
CA ALA A 45 -12.53 -17.45 -16.15
C ALA A 45 -12.19 -18.40 -15.01
N MET A 46 -11.72 -17.87 -13.86
CA MET A 46 -11.42 -18.70 -12.69
C MET A 46 -12.69 -19.32 -12.09
N LEU A 47 -13.79 -18.56 -12.03
CA LEU A 47 -15.07 -19.07 -11.56
C LEU A 47 -15.70 -20.02 -12.58
N ALA A 48 -15.61 -19.69 -13.88
CA ALA A 48 -16.08 -20.57 -14.95
C ALA A 48 -15.38 -21.94 -14.91
N ALA A 49 -14.04 -21.95 -14.83
CA ALA A 49 -13.26 -23.18 -14.74
C ALA A 49 -13.61 -24.01 -13.48
N ALA A 50 -13.84 -23.37 -12.33
CA ALA A 50 -14.27 -24.07 -11.12
C ALA A 50 -15.65 -24.73 -11.29
N ARG A 51 -16.58 -24.07 -11.99
CA ARG A 51 -17.92 -24.62 -12.28
C ARG A 51 -17.85 -25.78 -13.27
N ASP A 52 -17.11 -25.61 -14.37
CA ASP A 52 -16.91 -26.66 -15.36
C ASP A 52 -16.27 -27.90 -14.73
N ALA A 53 -15.32 -27.71 -13.81
CA ALA A 53 -14.70 -28.80 -13.07
C ALA A 53 -15.69 -29.55 -12.15
N LEU A 54 -16.58 -28.83 -11.47
CA LEU A 54 -17.65 -29.43 -10.65
C LEU A 54 -18.65 -30.21 -11.53
N GLU A 55 -19.04 -29.64 -12.67
CA GLU A 55 -19.93 -30.31 -13.63
C GLU A 55 -19.29 -31.58 -14.19
N ALA A 56 -17.98 -31.56 -14.44
CA ALA A 56 -17.19 -32.73 -14.83
C ALA A 56 -16.96 -33.74 -13.68
N GLY A 57 -17.47 -33.48 -12.47
CA GLY A 57 -17.40 -34.39 -11.33
C GLY A 57 -16.16 -34.25 -10.44
N SER A 58 -15.36 -33.18 -10.60
CA SER A 58 -14.23 -32.91 -9.72
C SER A 58 -14.70 -32.52 -8.33
N SER A 59 -13.93 -32.92 -7.31
CA SER A 59 -14.20 -32.51 -5.93
C SER A 59 -13.64 -31.11 -5.64
N TRP A 60 -14.13 -30.49 -4.56
CA TRP A 60 -13.60 -29.20 -4.10
C TRP A 60 -12.13 -29.27 -3.67
N GLU A 61 -11.68 -30.43 -3.20
CA GLU A 61 -10.28 -30.68 -2.85
C GLU A 61 -9.39 -30.63 -4.09
N GLN A 62 -9.82 -31.25 -5.20
CA GLN A 62 -9.10 -31.22 -6.48
C GLN A 62 -9.06 -29.80 -7.07
N ILE A 63 -10.19 -29.08 -7.02
CA ILE A 63 -10.27 -27.69 -7.48
C ILE A 63 -9.38 -26.78 -6.64
N ALA A 64 -9.36 -26.96 -5.32
CA ALA A 64 -8.52 -26.17 -4.43
C ALA A 64 -7.03 -26.43 -4.66
N ASP A 65 -6.63 -27.69 -4.84
CA ASP A 65 -5.26 -28.08 -5.17
C ASP A 65 -4.79 -27.43 -6.49
N ALA A 66 -5.59 -27.55 -7.55
CA ALA A 66 -5.29 -26.92 -8.85
C ALA A 66 -5.17 -25.39 -8.76
N ALA A 67 -5.90 -24.76 -7.84
CA ALA A 67 -5.87 -23.31 -7.61
C ALA A 67 -4.80 -22.85 -6.60
N GLY A 68 -4.07 -23.77 -5.95
CA GLY A 68 -3.15 -23.43 -4.86
C GLY A 68 -3.85 -22.84 -3.63
N LEU A 69 -5.09 -23.24 -3.37
CA LEU A 69 -5.93 -22.77 -2.26
C LEU A 69 -6.20 -23.90 -1.27
N SER A 70 -6.65 -23.54 -0.05
CA SER A 70 -7.28 -24.53 0.82
C SER A 70 -8.70 -24.84 0.34
N PRO A 71 -9.26 -26.04 0.60
CA PRO A 71 -10.63 -26.39 0.20
C PRO A 71 -11.67 -25.39 0.70
N SER A 72 -11.52 -24.90 1.94
CA SER A 72 -12.40 -23.88 2.50
C SER A 72 -12.28 -22.53 1.79
N ALA A 73 -11.08 -22.14 1.36
CA ALA A 73 -10.88 -20.89 0.61
C ALA A 73 -11.48 -20.99 -0.80
N ALA A 74 -11.34 -22.14 -1.48
CA ALA A 74 -11.96 -22.38 -2.78
C ALA A 74 -13.50 -22.31 -2.68
N LYS A 75 -14.10 -23.02 -1.72
CA LYS A 75 -15.55 -22.95 -1.44
C LYS A 75 -15.99 -21.52 -1.12
N TYR A 76 -15.28 -20.83 -0.24
CA TYR A 76 -15.58 -19.43 0.09
C TYR A 76 -15.52 -18.51 -1.14
N ARG A 77 -14.65 -18.80 -2.10
CA ARG A 77 -14.49 -17.97 -3.30
C ARG A 77 -15.53 -18.27 -4.39
N TRP A 78 -15.90 -19.54 -4.57
CA TRP A 78 -16.61 -19.99 -5.78
C TRP A 78 -17.87 -20.83 -5.54
N ALA A 79 -18.14 -21.27 -4.31
CA ALA A 79 -19.40 -21.98 -4.04
C ALA A 79 -20.57 -21.00 -3.98
N GLY A 80 -21.67 -21.38 -4.63
CA GLY A 80 -22.93 -20.62 -4.69
C GLY A 80 -23.25 -20.06 -6.07
N ALA A 81 -24.40 -19.40 -6.16
CA ALA A 81 -24.82 -18.66 -7.34
C ALA A 81 -24.04 -17.33 -7.48
N ASP A 82 -24.11 -16.71 -8.66
CA ASP A 82 -23.34 -15.49 -8.96
C ASP A 82 -23.69 -14.32 -8.04
N ASP A 83 -24.96 -14.16 -7.71
CA ASP A 83 -25.49 -13.17 -6.77
C ASP A 83 -24.98 -13.41 -5.34
N GLU A 84 -25.01 -14.64 -4.86
CA GLU A 84 -24.47 -15.02 -3.54
C GLU A 84 -22.96 -14.74 -3.43
N ILE A 85 -22.21 -15.02 -4.49
CA ILE A 85 -20.77 -14.75 -4.56
C ILE A 85 -20.52 -13.24 -4.58
N ALA A 86 -21.27 -12.50 -5.40
CA ALA A 86 -21.15 -11.05 -5.50
C ALA A 86 -21.48 -10.35 -4.16
N GLU A 87 -22.57 -10.76 -3.51
CA GLU A 87 -22.97 -10.25 -2.20
C GLU A 87 -21.90 -10.53 -1.14
N ARG A 88 -21.35 -11.75 -1.10
CA ARG A 88 -20.27 -12.13 -0.18
C ARG A 88 -19.02 -11.27 -0.37
N GLN A 89 -18.64 -11.00 -1.62
CA GLN A 89 -17.52 -10.13 -1.93
C GLN A 89 -17.80 -8.69 -1.51
N GLU A 90 -18.99 -8.18 -1.81
CA GLU A 90 -19.35 -6.81 -1.46
C GLU A 90 -19.47 -6.61 0.05
N ALA A 91 -20.02 -7.58 0.79
CA ALA A 91 -20.04 -7.58 2.25
C ALA A 91 -18.62 -7.55 2.84
N SER A 92 -17.68 -8.28 2.24
CA SER A 92 -16.27 -8.25 2.64
C SER A 92 -15.58 -6.92 2.32
N ARG A 93 -15.88 -6.28 1.18
CA ARG A 93 -15.38 -4.94 0.85
C ARG A 93 -15.98 -3.88 1.78
N ARG A 94 -17.28 -3.96 2.05
CA ARG A 94 -18.00 -3.10 2.99
C ARG A 94 -17.39 -3.16 4.39
N ARG A 95 -17.16 -4.37 4.93
CA ARG A 95 -16.47 -4.56 6.22
C ARG A 95 -15.09 -3.92 6.26
N LYS A 96 -14.32 -3.98 5.16
CA LYS A 96 -13.01 -3.31 5.08
C LYS A 96 -13.14 -1.79 5.06
N ARG A 97 -14.10 -1.24 4.31
CA ARG A 97 -14.33 0.21 4.21
C ARG A 97 -14.89 0.80 5.50
N GLU A 98 -15.79 0.09 6.17
CA GLU A 98 -16.47 0.54 7.39
C GLU A 98 -15.67 0.24 8.67
N ARG A 99 -14.53 -0.46 8.57
CA ARG A 99 -13.69 -0.74 9.74
C ARG A 99 -13.28 0.59 10.37
N PRO A 100 -13.71 0.89 11.63
CA PRO A 100 -13.29 2.09 12.31
C PRO A 100 -11.76 2.14 12.36
N SER A 101 -11.19 3.32 12.15
CA SER A 101 -9.75 3.52 12.34
C SER A 101 -9.36 2.97 13.70
N SER A 102 -8.31 2.14 13.75
CA SER A 102 -7.78 1.64 15.02
C SER A 102 -7.11 2.76 15.85
N VAL A 103 -6.97 3.96 15.28
CA VAL A 103 -6.46 5.14 15.96
C VAL A 103 -7.58 5.71 16.85
N PRO A 104 -7.41 5.73 18.18
CA PRO A 104 -8.38 6.35 19.06
C PRO A 104 -8.49 7.84 18.77
N THR A 105 -9.72 8.33 18.69
CA THR A 105 -10.06 9.72 18.34
C THR A 105 -9.88 10.70 19.49
N ASP A 106 -9.93 10.22 20.73
CA ASP A 106 -9.95 11.07 21.93
C ASP A 106 -8.59 11.17 22.62
N LEU A 107 -7.50 11.08 21.83
CA LEU A 107 -6.15 11.27 22.35
C LEU A 107 -5.82 12.76 22.48
N PRO A 108 -5.24 13.22 23.60
CA PRO A 108 -4.83 14.61 23.77
C PRO A 108 -3.73 15.00 22.76
N GLY A 109 -3.72 16.28 22.35
CA GLY A 109 -2.85 16.79 21.29
C GLY A 109 -3.31 16.36 19.90
N GLU A 110 -2.57 16.71 18.85
CA GLU A 110 -2.81 16.33 17.45
C GLU A 110 -1.85 15.21 17.03
N SER A 111 -2.19 14.39 16.05
CA SER A 111 -1.20 13.55 15.38
C SER A 111 -0.23 14.43 14.56
N VAL A 112 0.92 13.89 14.19
CA VAL A 112 1.88 14.61 13.33
C VAL A 112 1.24 15.03 12.00
N ALA A 113 0.37 14.19 11.43
CA ALA A 113 -0.33 14.49 10.19
C ALA A 113 -1.38 15.61 10.36
N GLU A 114 -2.12 15.60 11.47
CA GLU A 114 -3.08 16.66 11.82
C GLU A 114 -2.36 18.00 12.05
N ALA A 115 -1.26 17.99 12.81
CA ALA A 115 -0.42 19.16 13.03
C ALA A 115 0.19 19.72 11.74
N ALA A 116 0.66 18.83 10.85
CA ALA A 116 1.18 19.21 9.54
C ALA A 116 0.11 19.88 8.69
N LYS A 117 -1.10 19.31 8.65
CA LYS A 117 -2.26 19.88 7.95
C LYS A 117 -2.66 21.23 8.52
N ARG A 118 -2.72 21.36 9.85
CA ARG A 118 -3.10 22.62 10.52
C ARG A 118 -2.09 23.74 10.26
N LEU A 119 -0.81 23.41 10.19
CA LEU A 119 0.28 24.36 9.96
C LEU A 119 0.65 24.52 8.48
N GLY A 120 -0.06 23.87 7.56
CA GLY A 120 0.22 23.96 6.12
C GLY A 120 1.61 23.45 5.69
N VAL A 121 2.20 22.53 6.46
CA VAL A 121 3.55 22.00 6.21
C VAL A 121 3.55 20.49 6.00
N THR A 122 4.70 19.94 5.63
CA THR A 122 4.89 18.48 5.56
C THR A 122 5.04 17.87 6.97
N PRO A 123 4.68 16.59 7.18
CA PRO A 123 4.96 15.89 8.44
C PRO A 123 6.43 15.93 8.86
N GLN A 124 7.35 15.92 7.89
CA GLN A 124 8.79 16.04 8.16
C GLN A 124 9.15 17.39 8.79
N ALA A 125 8.50 18.48 8.38
CA ALA A 125 8.70 19.79 8.98
C ALA A 125 8.22 19.83 10.44
N ILE A 126 7.19 19.07 10.80
CA ILE A 126 6.74 18.93 12.19
C ILE A 126 7.81 18.24 13.04
N TYR A 127 8.41 17.14 12.56
CA TYR A 127 9.51 16.49 13.29
C TYR A 127 10.70 17.44 13.50
N GLN A 128 11.07 18.22 12.48
CA GLN A 128 12.12 19.23 12.61
C GLN A 128 11.77 20.31 13.64
N ARG A 129 10.53 20.79 13.66
CA ARG A 129 10.05 21.77 14.65
C ARG A 129 10.08 21.21 16.07
N VAL A 130 9.74 19.93 16.25
CA VAL A 130 9.86 19.23 17.54
C VAL A 130 11.31 19.16 17.99
N THR A 131 12.23 18.75 17.12
CA THR A 131 13.68 18.71 17.44
C THR A 131 14.23 20.09 17.80
N ARG A 132 13.72 21.15 17.17
CA ARG A 132 14.09 22.54 17.44
C ARG A 132 13.39 23.14 18.68
N GLY A 133 12.56 22.36 19.38
CA GLY A 133 11.81 22.82 20.56
C GLY A 133 10.71 23.85 20.25
N LEU A 134 10.34 24.01 18.97
CA LEU A 134 9.32 24.97 18.53
C LEU A 134 7.90 24.41 18.72
N VAL A 135 7.78 23.10 18.83
CA VAL A 135 6.52 22.38 18.99
C VAL A 135 6.77 21.26 20.00
N GLU A 136 5.85 21.08 20.95
CA GLU A 136 5.97 20.01 21.93
C GLU A 136 5.41 18.71 21.36
N ALA A 137 6.12 17.60 21.55
CA ALA A 137 5.61 16.28 21.22
C ALA A 137 5.73 15.34 22.41
N ARG A 138 4.64 14.67 22.77
CA ARG A 138 4.59 13.66 23.82
C ARG A 138 4.17 12.31 23.25
N THR A 139 4.64 11.25 23.88
CA THR A 139 4.08 9.92 23.63
C THR A 139 2.93 9.70 24.61
N VAL A 140 1.74 9.40 24.09
CA VAL A 140 0.57 9.02 24.91
C VAL A 140 0.40 7.52 24.82
N THR A 141 0.41 6.85 25.97
CA THR A 141 0.22 5.40 26.07
C THR A 141 -1.18 5.12 26.62
N LEU A 142 -1.95 4.31 25.90
CA LEU A 142 -3.28 3.85 26.30
C LEU A 142 -3.19 2.72 27.32
N ALA A 143 -4.31 2.46 28.01
CA ALA A 143 -4.45 1.34 28.94
C ALA A 143 -4.23 -0.04 28.30
N ASP A 144 -4.40 -0.16 26.98
CA ASP A 144 -4.12 -1.38 26.21
C ASP A 144 -2.65 -1.51 25.77
N GLY A 145 -1.77 -0.60 26.21
CA GLY A 145 -0.34 -0.61 25.94
C GLY A 145 0.07 0.05 24.61
N ARG A 146 -0.87 0.44 23.74
CA ARG A 146 -0.54 1.12 22.49
C ARG A 146 -0.07 2.55 22.76
N SER A 147 0.98 2.97 22.08
CA SER A 147 1.59 4.29 22.25
C SER A 147 1.54 5.11 20.97
N TYR A 148 1.17 6.39 21.08
CA TYR A 148 0.98 7.30 19.96
C TYR A 148 1.78 8.58 20.16
N LYS A 149 2.39 9.10 19.10
CA LYS A 149 3.02 10.42 19.12
C LYS A 149 1.94 11.50 18.95
N ARG A 150 1.89 12.41 19.91
CA ARG A 150 0.95 13.53 19.96
C ARG A 150 1.70 14.85 20.06
N VAL A 151 1.27 15.79 19.23
CA VAL A 151 1.86 17.10 19.01
C VAL A 151 0.97 18.13 19.70
N PHE A 152 1.56 18.97 20.54
CA PHE A 152 0.90 20.03 21.27
C PHE A 152 1.45 21.35 20.74
N ILE A 153 0.56 22.16 20.21
CA ILE A 153 0.89 23.48 19.68
C ILE A 153 0.04 24.48 20.45
N ALA A 154 0.67 25.51 21.00
CA ALA A 154 -0.04 26.56 21.70
C ALA A 154 -0.98 27.31 20.74
N ASP A 155 -2.20 27.60 21.18
CA ASP A 155 -3.12 28.44 20.41
C ASP A 155 -2.53 29.85 20.27
N GLY A 156 -2.32 30.27 19.02
CA GLY A 156 -1.82 31.60 18.68
C GLY A 156 -0.34 31.71 18.28
N ALA A 157 0.38 30.61 18.05
CA ALA A 157 1.70 30.71 17.42
C ALA A 157 1.56 31.30 15.99
N PRO A 158 2.14 32.48 15.69
CA PRO A 158 1.94 33.11 14.40
C PRO A 158 2.55 32.27 13.29
N ASP A 159 1.82 32.21 12.18
CA ASP A 159 2.21 31.60 10.93
C ASP A 159 3.51 32.27 10.45
N ALA A 160 4.64 31.59 10.65
CA ALA A 160 5.89 32.01 10.04
C ALA A 160 5.77 31.77 8.53
N ALA A 161 5.25 32.79 7.84
CA ALA A 161 5.12 32.87 6.40
C ALA A 161 6.40 32.40 5.68
N PRO A 162 6.30 31.81 4.48
CA PRO A 162 7.45 31.33 3.74
C PRO A 162 8.24 32.54 3.22
N ALA A 163 9.38 32.83 3.83
CA ALA A 163 10.35 33.74 3.24
C ALA A 163 10.93 33.10 1.97
N GLY A 164 10.44 33.58 0.81
CA GLY A 164 11.10 33.41 -0.48
C GLY A 164 12.51 34.00 -0.46
N GLY A 165 13.41 33.38 -1.23
CA GLY A 165 14.87 33.62 -1.21
C GLY A 165 15.34 35.03 -1.59
N PRO A 166 16.68 35.22 -1.69
CA PRO A 166 17.35 34.71 -2.89
C PRO A 166 18.70 34.01 -2.64
N ALA A 167 19.16 33.34 -3.70
CA ALA A 167 20.46 32.71 -3.85
C ALA A 167 21.63 33.69 -3.70
N ALA A 168 22.72 33.26 -3.04
CA ALA A 168 24.11 33.58 -3.37
C ALA A 168 25.11 32.93 -2.40
N GLY A 169 26.13 32.26 -2.98
CA GLY A 169 27.46 32.00 -2.40
C GLY A 169 27.53 30.92 -1.31
N GLY A 170 28.34 29.87 -1.38
CA GLY A 170 29.60 29.68 -2.11
C GLY A 170 30.67 29.22 -1.11
N ALA A 171 31.43 28.18 -1.49
CA ALA A 171 32.57 27.59 -0.78
C ALA A 171 32.24 26.84 0.52
N ALA A 172 32.94 25.80 0.95
CA ALA A 172 33.91 24.85 0.39
C ALA A 172 34.14 23.91 1.59
N HIS A 173 33.98 22.60 1.44
CA HIS A 173 34.46 21.67 2.46
C HIS A 173 35.51 20.77 1.83
N ASP A 174 36.76 21.12 2.14
CA ASP A 174 37.95 20.31 1.99
C ASP A 174 37.71 18.94 2.60
N ASP A 175 37.88 17.91 1.78
CA ASP A 175 37.84 16.51 2.18
C ASP A 175 39.31 16.10 2.39
N ASP A 176 39.84 16.36 3.59
CA ASP A 176 41.16 15.91 4.02
C ASP A 176 41.12 14.39 4.31
N ARG A 177 41.20 13.59 3.25
CA ARG A 177 41.55 12.16 3.35
C ARG A 177 43.07 12.02 3.28
N ALA A 178 43.67 11.94 4.46
CA ALA A 178 45.02 11.43 4.62
C ALA A 178 45.10 9.98 4.08
N ASP A 179 45.83 9.87 2.97
CA ASP A 179 46.37 8.66 2.40
C ASP A 179 47.37 8.03 3.38
N GLY A 180 47.28 6.71 3.51
CA GLY A 180 48.08 5.92 4.45
C GLY A 180 48.49 4.59 3.83
N ARG A 181 48.92 4.58 2.56
CA ARG A 181 49.78 3.54 2.00
C ARG A 181 51.25 3.89 2.18
N ARG A 182 52.00 2.96 2.77
CA ARG A 182 53.39 2.53 2.46
C ARG A 182 53.73 1.48 3.55
N ALA A 183 54.37 0.35 3.28
CA ALA A 183 55.14 -0.11 2.12
C ALA A 183 54.99 -1.63 1.99
#